data_AF-A0A438JZD0-F1
#
_entry.id   AF-A0A438JZD0-F1
#
_cell.length_a   1.000
_cell.length_b   1.000
_cell.length_c   1.000
_cell.angle_alpha   90.00
_cell.angle_beta   90.00
_cell.angle_gamma   90.00
#
_symmetry.space_group_name_H-M   'P 1'
#
loop_
_entity.id
_entity.type
_entity.pdbx_description
1 polymer ?
#
loop_
_entity_poly.entity_id
_entity_poly.type
_entity_poly.pdbx_seq_one_letter_code
_entity_poly.pdbx_strand_id
1 'polypeptide(L)'
;MHFLFYCSFPARMRRSFHGVTADGSESVAEAESAVLENLSSHVRAVIATLGGLHGAARRADKWRHLYAGFTVWLSQSEAIDEESAKEEARRHIQEGSLGYSNADVVVKLHGWDADHAKTVAQASLSALKQLIMSDKKLPGKKSLYIRLGCRGDWPDIKPPGWDPLTGAEVPAGTL
;
A
#
# COMPACT_ATOMS: atom_id res chain seq x y z
N MET A 1 -14.77 -4.20 -11.67
CA MET A 1 -14.24 -3.39 -10.55
C MET A 1 -13.54 -4.36 -9.60
N HIS A 2 -12.21 -4.42 -9.64
CA HIS A 2 -11.40 -5.30 -8.80
C HIS A 2 -10.93 -4.47 -7.60
N PHE A 3 -11.14 -4.99 -6.40
CA PHE A 3 -10.67 -4.34 -5.17
C PHE A 3 -9.77 -5.33 -4.45
N LEU A 4 -8.47 -5.04 -4.44
CA LEU A 4 -7.56 -5.51 -3.42
C LEU A 4 -7.44 -4.39 -2.39
N PHE A 5 -7.55 -4.72 -1.11
CA PHE A 5 -7.28 -3.79 -0.03
C PHE A 5 -6.02 -4.23 0.68
N TYR A 6 -5.02 -3.35 0.76
CA TYR A 6 -3.86 -3.58 1.60
C TYR A 6 -3.97 -2.72 2.85
N CYS A 7 -3.94 -3.34 4.02
CA CYS A 7 -3.98 -2.67 5.31
C CYS A 7 -2.59 -2.77 5.95
N SER A 8 -1.93 -1.64 6.16
CA SER A 8 -0.58 -1.61 6.72
C SER A 8 -0.55 -1.10 8.15
N PHE A 9 0.03 -1.90 9.05
CA PHE A 9 0.10 -1.63 10.49
C PHE A 9 1.52 -1.21 10.91
N PRO A 10 1.71 -0.11 11.67
CA PRO A 10 2.97 0.21 12.31
C PRO A 10 3.26 -0.73 13.50
N ALA A 11 4.54 -0.83 13.85
CA ALA A 11 5.18 -1.88 14.66
C ALA A 11 4.65 -2.11 16.10
N ARG A 12 3.60 -1.41 16.54
CA ARG A 12 3.13 -1.47 17.94
C ARG A 12 2.04 -2.53 18.19
N MET A 13 1.71 -3.36 17.20
CA MET A 13 0.75 -4.45 17.33
C MET A 13 1.45 -5.81 17.55
N ARG A 14 1.94 -5.99 18.79
CA ARG A 14 2.26 -7.22 19.55
C ARG A 14 3.09 -8.39 18.94
N ARG A 15 3.95 -8.91 19.85
CA ARG A 15 4.69 -10.19 19.95
C ARG A 15 5.80 -10.41 18.94
N SER A 16 7.02 -10.58 19.47
CA SER A 16 8.23 -10.99 18.79
C SER A 16 7.95 -12.10 17.78
N PHE A 17 8.06 -11.79 16.49
CA PHE A 17 7.85 -12.74 15.41
C PHE A 17 9.10 -13.62 15.30
N HIS A 18 8.98 -14.90 15.66
CA HIS A 18 10.12 -15.84 15.79
C HIS A 18 10.90 -16.05 14.48
N GLY A 19 10.30 -15.74 13.32
CA GLY A 19 10.98 -15.83 12.01
C GLY A 19 12.03 -14.74 11.75
N VAL A 20 11.90 -13.55 12.36
CA VAL A 20 12.87 -12.44 12.15
C VAL A 20 14.25 -12.79 12.71
N THR A 21 14.30 -13.58 13.77
CA THR A 21 15.53 -14.04 14.42
C THR A 21 16.23 -15.19 13.69
N ALA A 22 15.55 -15.88 12.76
CA ALA A 22 16.10 -17.02 12.02
C ALA A 22 16.59 -16.62 10.61
N ASP A 23 15.79 -15.85 9.87
CA ASP A 23 16.03 -15.60 8.44
C ASP A 23 16.40 -14.14 8.09
N GLY A 24 16.28 -13.22 9.05
CA GLY A 24 16.58 -11.80 8.87
C GLY A 24 15.43 -10.98 8.24
N SER A 25 15.46 -9.66 8.49
CA SER A 25 14.41 -8.70 8.06
C SER A 25 14.19 -8.64 6.55
N GLU A 26 15.23 -8.88 5.76
CA GLU A 26 15.14 -8.86 4.29
C GLU A 26 14.41 -10.08 3.75
N SER A 27 14.75 -11.28 4.23
CA SER A 27 14.05 -12.52 3.87
C SER A 27 12.55 -12.45 4.17
N VAL A 28 12.18 -11.89 5.33
CA VAL A 28 10.75 -11.71 5.69
C VAL A 28 10.04 -10.78 4.70
N ALA A 29 10.67 -9.68 4.30
CA ALA A 29 10.09 -8.75 3.33
C ALA A 29 9.98 -9.35 1.93
N GLU A 30 10.96 -10.15 1.50
CA GLU A 30 10.91 -10.87 0.21
C GLU A 30 9.80 -11.91 0.21
N ALA A 31 9.69 -12.71 1.27
CA ALA A 31 8.63 -13.70 1.41
C ALA A 31 7.24 -13.04 1.39
N GLU A 32 7.06 -11.95 2.12
CA GLU A 32 5.82 -11.17 2.04
C GLU A 32 5.59 -10.63 0.63
N SER A 33 6.61 -10.05 -0.02
CA SER A 33 6.49 -9.51 -1.38
C SER A 33 6.06 -10.58 -2.40
N ALA A 34 6.60 -11.80 -2.32
CA ALA A 34 6.21 -12.91 -3.19
C ALA A 34 4.75 -13.34 -2.97
N VAL A 35 4.26 -13.30 -1.72
CA VAL A 35 2.84 -13.53 -1.42
C VAL A 35 1.97 -12.41 -1.99
N LEU A 36 2.38 -11.15 -1.83
CA LEU A 36 1.64 -9.99 -2.34
C LEU A 36 1.56 -10.00 -3.88
N GLU A 37 2.62 -10.39 -4.56
CA GLU A 37 2.64 -10.58 -6.01
C GLU A 37 1.58 -11.58 -6.46
N ASN A 38 1.56 -12.78 -5.86
CA ASN A 38 0.56 -13.80 -6.17
C ASN A 38 -0.87 -13.30 -5.91
N LEU A 39 -1.06 -12.60 -4.80
CA LEU A 39 -2.37 -12.06 -4.41
C LEU A 39 -2.82 -10.87 -5.26
N SER A 40 -1.90 -10.15 -5.91
CA SER A 40 -2.22 -8.96 -6.73
C SER A 40 -3.16 -9.25 -7.91
N SER A 41 -3.21 -10.51 -8.35
CA SER A 41 -4.10 -10.99 -9.42
C SER A 41 -5.48 -11.43 -8.94
N HIS A 42 -5.67 -11.60 -7.62
CA HIS A 42 -6.92 -12.09 -7.06
C HIS A 42 -8.01 -11.00 -7.05
N VAL A 43 -9.26 -11.40 -7.09
CA VAL A 43 -10.40 -10.46 -7.11
C VAL A 43 -11.10 -10.49 -5.75
N ARG A 44 -11.29 -9.32 -5.12
CA ARG A 44 -11.99 -9.13 -3.83
C ARG A 44 -11.27 -9.76 -2.64
N ALA A 45 -10.10 -9.22 -2.30
CA ALA A 45 -9.35 -9.61 -1.10
C ALA A 45 -9.04 -8.40 -0.22
N VAL A 46 -9.03 -8.60 1.10
CA VAL A 46 -8.47 -7.66 2.08
C VAL A 46 -7.27 -8.35 2.70
N ILE A 47 -6.11 -7.72 2.59
CA ILE A 47 -4.82 -8.26 2.99
C ILE A 47 -4.21 -7.30 4.00
N ALA A 48 -3.97 -7.80 5.21
CA ALA A 48 -3.14 -7.09 6.17
C ALA A 48 -1.67 -7.42 5.89
N THR A 49 -0.85 -6.41 5.62
CA THR A 49 0.61 -6.60 5.53
C THR A 49 1.19 -6.78 6.92
N LEU A 50 2.31 -7.49 7.04
CA LEU A 50 3.10 -7.59 8.27
C LEU A 50 3.46 -6.21 8.82
N GLY A 51 3.70 -5.25 7.93
CA GLY A 51 3.98 -3.86 8.29
C GLY A 51 5.20 -3.70 9.21
N GLY A 52 5.15 -2.72 10.10
CA GLY A 52 6.20 -2.43 11.07
C GLY A 52 7.57 -2.10 10.46
N LEU A 53 8.63 -2.67 11.06
CA LEU A 53 10.04 -2.48 10.67
C LEU A 53 10.51 -3.43 9.57
N HIS A 54 9.83 -4.57 9.39
CA HIS A 54 10.34 -5.68 8.60
C HIS A 54 9.44 -6.05 7.41
N GLY A 55 8.21 -5.55 7.34
CA GLY A 55 7.28 -5.84 6.26
C GLY A 55 7.64 -5.15 4.94
N ALA A 56 7.18 -5.74 3.84
CA ALA A 56 7.36 -5.27 2.47
C ALA A 56 6.83 -3.84 2.28
N ALA A 57 5.70 -3.49 2.88
CA ALA A 57 5.11 -2.15 2.74
C ALA A 57 5.97 -1.01 3.33
N ARG A 58 6.96 -1.30 4.18
CA ARG A 58 7.95 -0.29 4.61
C ARG A 58 8.94 0.06 3.51
N ARG A 59 9.23 -0.88 2.61
CA ARG A 59 10.29 -0.81 1.61
C ARG A 59 9.74 -0.28 0.29
N ALA A 60 10.14 0.92 -0.12
CA ALA A 60 9.57 1.60 -1.29
C ALA A 60 9.71 0.76 -2.59
N ASP A 61 10.79 0.01 -2.74
CA ASP A 61 11.08 -0.87 -3.88
C ASP A 61 10.12 -2.08 -4.00
N LYS A 62 9.37 -2.41 -2.94
CA LYS A 62 8.39 -3.51 -2.89
C LYS A 62 6.95 -3.09 -3.17
N TRP A 63 6.70 -1.82 -3.50
CA TRP A 63 5.34 -1.30 -3.68
C TRP A 63 4.66 -1.66 -5.00
N ARG A 64 5.41 -2.16 -5.98
CA ARG A 64 4.88 -2.45 -7.33
C ARG A 64 3.59 -3.28 -7.29
N HIS A 65 3.53 -4.34 -6.47
CA HIS A 65 2.32 -5.18 -6.36
C HIS A 65 1.27 -4.60 -5.41
N LEU A 66 1.68 -3.74 -4.46
CA LEU A 66 0.74 -3.04 -3.58
C LEU A 66 -0.12 -2.02 -4.35
N TYR A 67 0.46 -1.37 -5.36
CA TYR A 67 -0.25 -0.40 -6.21
C TYR A 67 -1.38 -1.02 -7.05
N ALA A 68 -1.39 -2.34 -7.23
CA ALA A 68 -2.49 -3.09 -7.84
C ALA A 68 -3.81 -2.90 -7.08
N GLY A 69 -3.72 -2.77 -5.75
CA GLY A 69 -4.86 -2.57 -4.86
C GLY A 69 -5.08 -1.11 -4.49
N PHE A 70 -6.16 -0.88 -3.72
CA PHE A 70 -6.28 0.30 -2.89
C PHE A 70 -5.57 0.06 -1.57
N THR A 71 -4.69 0.97 -1.21
CA THR A 71 -3.81 0.86 -0.05
C THR A 71 -4.30 1.80 1.05
N VAL A 72 -4.46 1.26 2.26
CA VAL A 72 -4.89 1.99 3.46
C VAL A 72 -3.76 1.92 4.47
N TRP A 73 -3.20 3.07 4.82
CA TRP A 73 -2.24 3.17 5.92
C TRP A 73 -2.97 3.51 7.21
N LEU A 74 -2.97 2.56 8.16
CA LEU A 74 -3.46 2.82 9.50
C LEU A 74 -2.29 3.32 10.36
N SER A 75 -2.37 4.54 10.88
CA SER A 75 -1.33 5.13 11.72
C SER A 75 -1.91 5.54 13.05
N GLN A 76 -1.18 5.27 14.14
CA GLN A 76 -1.49 5.95 15.39
C GLN A 76 -1.21 7.44 15.23
N SER A 77 -2.01 8.26 15.90
CA SER A 77 -1.84 9.71 15.98
C SER A 77 -1.89 10.13 17.44
N GLU A 78 -1.03 11.08 17.78
CA GLU A 78 -1.02 11.75 19.08
C GLU A 78 -1.84 13.05 19.05
N ALA A 79 -2.36 13.42 17.88
CA ALA A 79 -3.22 14.58 17.69
C ALA A 79 -4.51 14.44 18.49
N ILE A 80 -4.94 15.51 19.17
CA ILE A 80 -6.13 15.52 20.05
C ILE A 80 -7.43 15.76 19.24
N ASP A 81 -7.30 16.28 18.03
CA ASP A 81 -8.40 16.66 17.16
C ASP A 81 -8.17 16.23 15.69
N GLU A 82 -9.24 16.24 14.89
CA GLU A 82 -9.22 15.77 13.50
C GLU A 82 -8.36 16.64 12.57
N GLU A 83 -8.29 17.95 12.82
CA GLU A 83 -7.50 18.88 11.98
C GLU A 83 -6.01 18.63 12.18
N SER A 84 -5.57 18.52 13.43
CA SER A 84 -4.21 18.14 13.80
C SER A 84 -3.82 16.76 13.24
N ALA A 85 -4.74 15.79 13.28
CA ALA A 85 -4.49 14.46 12.72
C ALA A 85 -4.33 14.48 11.18
N LYS A 86 -5.12 15.32 10.49
CA LYS A 86 -4.99 15.54 9.04
C LYS A 86 -3.66 16.20 8.68
N GLU A 87 -3.23 17.17 9.46
CA GLU A 87 -1.95 17.84 9.23
C GLU A 87 -0.76 16.90 9.50
N GLU A 88 -0.84 16.08 10.54
CA GLU A 88 0.14 15.02 10.80
C GLU A 88 0.21 14.01 9.63
N ALA A 89 -0.94 13.61 9.09
CA ALA A 89 -0.99 12.72 7.92
C ALA A 89 -0.36 13.37 6.68
N ARG A 90 -0.65 14.64 6.40
CA ARG A 90 -0.06 15.38 5.29
C ARG A 90 1.46 15.49 5.43
N ARG A 91 1.94 15.82 6.62
CA ARG A 91 3.37 15.90 6.90
C ARG A 91 4.06 14.55 6.66
N HIS A 92 3.51 13.44 7.14
CA HIS A 92 4.12 12.13 6.92
C HIS A 92 4.14 11.69 5.45
N ILE A 93 3.14 12.09 4.66
CA ILE A 93 3.14 11.85 3.21
C ILE A 93 4.22 12.71 2.54
N GLN A 94 4.32 14.00 2.90
CA GLN A 94 5.29 14.93 2.32
C GLN A 94 6.74 14.57 2.67
N GLU A 95 6.99 14.10 3.90
CA GLU A 95 8.31 13.68 4.34
C GLU A 95 8.81 12.45 3.58
N GLY A 96 7.91 11.62 3.03
CA GLY A 96 8.23 10.50 2.13
C GLY A 96 9.18 9.44 2.70
N SER A 97 9.54 9.54 3.99
CA SER A 97 10.64 8.82 4.61
C SER A 97 10.35 7.33 4.83
N LEU A 98 9.09 6.94 4.71
CA LEU A 98 8.61 5.57 4.88
C LEU A 98 7.84 5.14 3.64
N GLY A 99 7.98 3.88 3.25
CA GLY A 99 7.19 3.29 2.16
C GLY A 99 5.68 3.52 2.33
N TYR A 100 5.16 3.56 3.56
CA TYR A 100 3.74 3.81 3.84
C TYR A 100 3.19 5.14 3.29
N SER A 101 4.05 6.13 3.04
CA SER A 101 3.65 7.39 2.39
C SER A 101 3.07 7.19 0.99
N ASN A 102 3.37 6.05 0.35
CA ASN A 102 2.82 5.65 -0.95
C ASN A 102 1.35 5.19 -0.90
N ALA A 103 0.74 5.11 0.28
CA ALA A 103 -0.63 4.65 0.44
C ALA A 103 -1.65 5.60 -0.20
N ASP A 104 -2.73 5.07 -0.77
CA ASP A 104 -3.79 5.86 -1.41
C ASP A 104 -4.59 6.66 -0.38
N VAL A 105 -4.78 6.10 0.83
CA VAL A 105 -5.44 6.79 1.96
C VAL A 105 -4.72 6.51 3.27
N VAL A 106 -4.82 7.47 4.20
CA VAL A 106 -4.29 7.37 5.56
C VAL A 106 -5.45 7.51 6.55
N VAL A 107 -5.53 6.60 7.51
CA VAL A 107 -6.49 6.64 8.61
C VAL A 107 -5.71 6.76 9.91
N LYS A 108 -5.93 7.87 10.62
CA LYS A 108 -5.31 8.16 11.92
C LYS A 108 -6.18 7.62 13.05
N LEU A 109 -5.55 6.99 14.04
CA LEU A 109 -6.21 6.31 15.15
C LEU A 109 -5.56 6.70 16.48
N HIS A 110 -6.35 6.85 17.54
CA HIS A 110 -5.82 7.12 18.88
C HIS A 110 -5.25 5.89 19.59
N GLY A 111 -5.44 4.69 19.06
CA GLY A 111 -4.97 3.45 19.69
C GLY A 111 -5.38 2.18 18.96
N TRP A 112 -4.82 1.05 19.41
CA TRP A 112 -5.15 -0.29 18.90
C TRP A 112 -6.00 -1.04 19.91
N ASP A 113 -7.29 -0.72 19.97
CA ASP A 113 -8.27 -1.47 20.75
C ASP A 113 -9.09 -2.37 19.82
N ALA A 114 -9.44 -3.57 20.30
CA ALA A 114 -10.34 -4.48 19.59
C ALA A 114 -11.71 -3.83 19.36
N ASP A 115 -12.16 -2.99 20.29
CA ASP A 115 -13.43 -2.27 20.18
C ASP A 115 -13.42 -1.22 19.06
N HIS A 116 -12.25 -0.82 18.57
CA HIS A 116 -12.10 0.12 17.48
C HIS A 116 -12.20 -0.51 16.08
N ALA A 117 -12.25 -1.84 15.94
CA ALA A 117 -12.20 -2.50 14.63
C ALA A 117 -13.32 -2.01 13.69
N LYS A 118 -14.55 -1.86 14.20
CA LYS A 118 -15.69 -1.34 13.42
C LYS A 118 -15.46 0.10 12.97
N THR A 119 -14.99 0.95 13.88
CA THR A 119 -14.69 2.36 13.61
C THR A 119 -13.58 2.50 12.57
N VAL A 120 -12.51 1.71 12.69
CA VAL A 120 -11.40 1.65 11.73
C VAL A 120 -11.89 1.24 10.34
N ALA A 121 -12.72 0.20 10.26
CA ALA A 121 -13.29 -0.26 9.00
C ALA A 121 -14.19 0.82 8.36
N GLN A 122 -15.06 1.46 9.16
CA GLN A 122 -15.91 2.55 8.69
C GLN A 122 -15.11 3.76 8.21
N ALA A 123 -14.07 4.16 8.94
CA ALA A 123 -13.19 5.25 8.55
C ALA A 123 -12.44 4.92 7.25
N SER A 124 -11.93 3.70 7.12
CA SER A 124 -11.24 3.21 5.92
C SER A 124 -12.16 3.24 4.70
N LEU A 125 -13.38 2.69 4.82
CA LEU A 125 -14.37 2.70 3.76
C LEU A 125 -14.80 4.11 3.37
N SER A 126 -14.93 5.02 4.34
CA SER A 126 -15.29 6.42 4.10
C SER A 126 -14.19 7.15 3.34
N ALA A 127 -12.92 6.97 3.74
CA ALA A 127 -11.76 7.54 3.06
C ALA A 127 -11.63 7.00 1.62
N LEU A 128 -11.79 5.69 1.42
CA LEU A 128 -11.76 5.07 0.10
C LEU A 128 -12.90 5.58 -0.80
N LYS A 129 -14.10 5.74 -0.24
CA LYS A 129 -15.23 6.34 -0.96
C LYS A 129 -14.90 7.75 -1.41
N GLN A 130 -14.37 8.59 -0.52
CA GLN A 130 -13.98 9.97 -0.83
C GLN A 130 -12.91 10.01 -1.94
N LEU A 131 -11.90 9.14 -1.87
CA LEU A 131 -10.84 9.01 -2.87
C LEU A 131 -11.41 8.64 -4.26
N ILE A 132 -12.29 7.65 -4.33
CA ILE A 132 -12.87 7.21 -5.61
C ILE A 132 -13.81 8.29 -6.18
N MET A 133 -14.49 9.03 -5.31
CA MET A 133 -15.33 10.15 -5.72
C MET A 133 -14.51 11.34 -6.23
N SER A 134 -13.31 11.58 -5.69
CA SER A 134 -12.42 12.67 -6.14
C SER A 134 -11.70 12.34 -7.45
N ASP A 135 -11.19 11.11 -7.62
CA ASP A 135 -10.65 10.63 -8.90
C ASP A 135 -11.45 9.44 -9.44
N LYS A 136 -12.46 9.75 -10.27
CA LYS A 136 -13.29 8.75 -10.94
C LYS A 136 -12.52 7.86 -11.92
N LYS A 137 -11.33 8.26 -12.37
CA LYS A 137 -10.50 7.49 -13.31
C LYS A 137 -9.56 6.54 -12.58
N LEU A 138 -9.33 6.73 -11.27
CA LEU A 138 -8.40 5.93 -10.47
C LEU A 138 -8.67 4.41 -10.53
N PRO A 139 -9.92 3.92 -10.39
CA PRO A 139 -10.18 2.48 -10.50
C PRO A 139 -9.81 1.93 -11.88
N GLY A 140 -10.03 2.72 -12.94
CA GLY A 140 -9.66 2.36 -14.32
C GLY A 140 -8.14 2.30 -14.50
N LYS A 141 -7.41 3.27 -13.94
CA LYS A 141 -5.93 3.29 -13.95
C LYS A 141 -5.35 2.09 -13.20
N LYS A 142 -5.81 1.79 -11.98
CA LYS A 142 -5.36 0.60 -11.23
C LYS A 142 -5.66 -0.69 -11.97
N SER A 143 -6.84 -0.80 -12.59
CA SER A 143 -7.19 -1.95 -13.42
C SER A 143 -6.27 -2.09 -14.64
N LEU A 144 -5.85 -0.99 -15.27
CA LEU A 144 -4.89 -1.03 -16.37
C LEU A 144 -3.52 -1.48 -15.88
N TYR A 145 -3.06 -0.95 -14.74
CA TYR A 145 -1.78 -1.32 -14.13
C TYR A 145 -1.68 -2.83 -13.84
N ILE A 146 -2.75 -3.44 -13.31
CA ILE A 146 -2.82 -4.90 -13.12
C ILE A 146 -2.69 -5.63 -14.45
N ARG A 147 -3.43 -5.22 -15.49
CA ARG A 147 -3.41 -5.88 -16.80
C ARG A 147 -2.05 -5.78 -17.51
N LEU A 148 -1.26 -4.76 -17.17
CA LEU A 148 0.10 -4.59 -17.66
C LEU A 148 1.13 -5.33 -16.80
N GLY A 149 0.72 -6.03 -15.74
CA GLY A 149 1.60 -6.87 -14.92
C GLY A 149 2.29 -6.13 -13.77
N CYS A 150 1.73 -5.03 -13.27
CA CYS A 150 2.28 -4.29 -12.11
C CYS A 150 3.77 -3.90 -12.29
N ARG A 151 4.11 -3.34 -13.46
CA ARG A 151 5.50 -3.18 -13.92
C ARG A 151 6.36 -2.24 -13.05
N GLY A 152 5.76 -1.45 -12.18
CA GLY A 152 6.46 -0.48 -11.31
C GLY A 152 6.43 0.97 -11.82
N ASP A 153 5.72 1.25 -12.91
CA ASP A 153 5.52 2.58 -13.50
C ASP A 153 4.33 3.36 -12.92
N TRP A 154 3.85 2.95 -11.74
CA TRP A 154 2.79 3.67 -11.02
C TRP A 154 3.35 4.96 -10.40
N PRO A 155 2.60 6.09 -10.36
CA PRO A 155 1.22 6.29 -10.81
C PRO A 155 1.06 6.65 -12.30
N ASP A 156 2.16 7.02 -12.97
CA ASP A 156 2.17 7.50 -14.36
C ASP A 156 2.45 6.37 -15.35
N ILE A 157 1.42 5.52 -15.54
CA ILE A 157 1.48 4.32 -16.40
C ILE A 157 1.97 4.67 -17.81
N LYS A 158 3.09 4.08 -18.20
CA LYS A 158 3.76 4.29 -19.49
C LYS A 158 3.15 3.39 -20.58
N PRO A 159 3.31 3.73 -21.87
CA PRO A 159 2.77 2.93 -22.96
C PRO A 159 3.31 1.47 -22.96
N PRO A 160 2.63 0.54 -23.65
CA PRO A 160 3.14 -0.81 -23.89
C PRO A 160 4.48 -0.74 -24.63
N GLY A 161 5.45 -1.59 -24.25
CA GLY A 161 6.80 -1.57 -24.82
C GLY A 161 7.81 -0.68 -24.07
N TRP A 162 7.38 0.12 -23.11
CA TRP A 162 8.30 0.84 -22.21
C TRP A 162 8.76 -0.06 -21.05
N ASP A 163 10.07 -0.09 -20.80
CA ASP A 163 10.67 -0.87 -19.71
C ASP A 163 10.96 0.01 -18.46
N PRO A 164 10.33 -0.28 -17.30
CA PRO A 164 10.56 0.42 -16.04
C PRO A 164 11.98 0.32 -15.47
N LEU A 165 12.75 -0.70 -15.87
CA LEU A 165 14.11 -0.91 -15.34
C LEU A 165 15.16 -0.09 -16.10
N THR A 166 14.95 0.13 -17.40
CA THR A 166 15.90 0.84 -18.27
C THR A 166 15.42 2.25 -18.65
N GLY A 167 14.14 2.57 -18.41
CA GLY A 167 13.53 3.85 -18.77
C GLY A 167 13.39 4.07 -20.28
N ALA A 168 13.72 3.06 -21.10
CA ALA A 168 13.74 3.14 -22.54
C ALA A 168 12.47 2.54 -23.17
N GLU A 169 12.06 3.09 -24.31
CA GLU A 169 11.12 2.41 -25.19
C GLU A 169 11.86 1.22 -25.83
N VAL A 170 11.37 0.01 -25.61
CA VAL A 170 11.82 -1.16 -26.35
C VAL A 170 11.35 -0.96 -27.79
N PRO A 171 12.25 -0.88 -28.79
CA PRO A 171 11.85 -0.64 -30.16
C PRO A 171 10.88 -1.72 -30.60
N ALA A 172 9.74 -1.33 -31.17
CA ALA A 172 8.77 -2.23 -31.76
C ALA A 172 9.41 -2.93 -32.97
N GLY A 173 10.09 -4.06 -32.77
CA GLY A 173 10.84 -4.65 -33.88
C GLY A 173 11.59 -5.96 -33.68
N THR A 174 11.43 -6.70 -32.57
CA THR A 174 12.10 -8.00 -32.46
C THR A 174 11.13 -9.07 -31.93
N LEU A 175 10.37 -9.64 -32.86
CA LEU A 175 9.90 -11.03 -32.77
C LEU A 175 10.96 -11.95 -33.37
#